data_AF-A0A645G7I3-F1
#
_entry.id   AF-A0A645G7I3-F1
#
_cell.length_a   1.000
_cell.length_b   1.000
_cell.length_c   1.000
_cell.angle_alpha   90.00
_cell.angle_beta   90.00
_cell.angle_gamma   90.00
#
_symmetry.space_group_name_H-M   'P 1'
#
loop_
_entity.id
_entity.type
_entity.pdbx_description
1 polymer ?
#
loop_
_entity_poly.entity_id
_entity_poly.type
_entity_poly.pdbx_seq_one_letter_code
_entity_poly.pdbx_strand_id
1 'polypeptide(L)'
;MRNEISKEIIKNMNKEGYIIDWEEVKQYAIGSSCVNKKHIMHALMKKGYCNSVYDKLYNKLITQIHNTEKYVEVEAAIRGIINAGGVPVLAHPGVFKNYGSISIWKSMGLQGIEVEHPSHSIEDKKLCRYFSNKYDLIETGGSDFHGMYGKNKEGLGCENLELDTVEKLKIRSELNKINLKAI
;
A
#
# COMPACT_ATOMS: atom_id res chain seq x y z
N MET A 1 9.00 -4.28 15.40
CA MET A 1 7.66 -3.65 15.51
C MET A 1 6.57 -4.47 14.79
N ARG A 2 6.57 -4.61 13.44
CA ARG A 2 5.50 -5.33 12.71
C ARG A 2 5.32 -6.81 13.08
N ASN A 3 6.41 -7.55 13.27
CA ASN A 3 6.33 -8.95 13.73
C ASN A 3 5.74 -9.06 15.14
N GLU A 4 6.01 -8.11 16.03
CA GLU A 4 5.46 -8.12 17.39
C GLU A 4 3.94 -7.88 17.37
N ILE A 5 3.47 -6.94 16.53
CA ILE A 5 2.03 -6.75 16.29
C ILE A 5 1.39 -8.05 15.77
N SER A 6 2.03 -8.71 14.80
CA SER A 6 1.53 -9.99 14.27
C SER A 6 1.48 -11.11 15.32
N LYS A 7 2.49 -11.20 16.21
CA LYS A 7 2.48 -12.15 17.33
C LYS A 7 1.37 -11.85 18.33
N GLU A 8 1.13 -10.58 18.64
CA GLU A 8 0.04 -10.17 19.53
C GLU A 8 -1.33 -10.55 18.96
N ILE A 9 -1.51 -10.36 17.66
CA ILE A 9 -2.71 -10.78 16.94
C ILE A 9 -2.89 -12.29 17.04
N ILE A 10 -1.85 -13.08 16.75
CA ILE A 10 -1.90 -14.54 16.88
C ILE A 10 -2.25 -14.94 18.31
N LYS A 11 -1.68 -14.29 19.32
CA LYS A 11 -2.03 -14.51 20.73
C LYS A 11 -3.50 -14.23 21.01
N ASN A 12 -4.06 -13.16 20.46
CA ASN A 12 -5.48 -12.82 20.63
C ASN A 12 -6.39 -13.82 19.90
N MET A 13 -6.02 -14.25 18.70
CA MET A 13 -6.76 -15.29 17.98
C MET A 13 -6.74 -16.64 18.72
N ASN A 14 -5.61 -17.02 19.31
CA ASN A 14 -5.51 -18.23 20.13
C ASN A 14 -6.45 -18.17 21.36
N LYS A 15 -6.57 -17.01 22.01
CA LYS A 15 -7.54 -16.83 23.12
C LYS A 15 -9.00 -16.99 22.68
N GLU A 16 -9.30 -16.74 21.42
CA GLU A 16 -10.63 -16.89 20.83
C GLU A 16 -10.88 -18.30 20.26
N GLY A 17 -9.92 -19.23 20.41
CA GLY A 17 -10.06 -20.62 19.99
C GLY A 17 -9.47 -20.96 18.61
N TYR A 18 -8.80 -20.01 17.93
CA TYR A 18 -8.08 -20.30 16.69
C TYR A 18 -6.65 -20.75 16.99
N ILE A 19 -6.36 -22.04 16.82
CA ILE A 19 -5.07 -22.62 17.18
C ILE A 19 -4.07 -22.33 16.04
N ILE A 20 -3.23 -21.31 16.20
CA ILE A 20 -2.22 -20.91 15.22
C ILE A 20 -0.87 -20.69 15.91
N ASP A 21 0.18 -21.25 15.33
CA ASP A 21 1.55 -21.06 15.79
C ASP A 21 2.33 -20.02 14.94
N TRP A 22 3.24 -19.30 15.59
CA TRP A 22 4.07 -18.29 14.93
C TRP A 22 5.03 -18.90 13.89
N GLU A 23 5.63 -20.04 14.18
CA GLU A 23 6.58 -20.71 13.27
C GLU A 23 5.88 -21.20 12.01
N GLU A 24 4.65 -21.71 12.14
CA GLU A 24 3.80 -22.08 11.03
C GLU A 24 3.47 -20.87 10.14
N VAL A 25 3.05 -19.74 10.73
CA VAL A 25 2.71 -18.54 9.96
C VAL A 25 3.90 -17.99 9.18
N LYS A 26 5.11 -18.07 9.74
CA LYS A 26 6.34 -17.63 9.04
C LYS A 26 6.60 -18.41 7.75
N GLN A 27 6.16 -19.67 7.64
CA GLN A 27 6.32 -20.45 6.41
C GLN A 27 5.55 -19.83 5.23
N TYR A 28 4.47 -19.09 5.49
CA TYR A 28 3.71 -18.38 4.45
C TYR A 28 4.24 -16.98 4.13
N ALA A 29 5.25 -16.50 4.88
CA ALA A 29 5.85 -15.19 4.74
C ALA A 29 7.22 -15.22 4.01
N ILE A 30 7.58 -16.33 3.36
CA ILE A 30 8.84 -16.47 2.61
C ILE A 30 8.92 -15.38 1.53
N GLY A 31 10.04 -14.67 1.48
CA GLY A 31 10.24 -13.53 0.57
C GLY A 31 9.67 -12.20 1.08
N SER A 32 8.99 -12.19 2.24
CA SER A 32 8.56 -10.97 2.91
C SER A 32 9.51 -10.59 4.03
N SER A 33 9.67 -9.28 4.28
CA SER A 33 10.47 -8.77 5.40
C SER A 33 9.77 -8.94 6.76
N CYS A 34 8.46 -9.17 6.78
CA CYS A 34 7.70 -9.38 8.00
C CYS A 34 6.43 -10.21 7.78
N VAL A 35 5.92 -10.78 8.86
CA VAL A 35 4.58 -11.39 8.87
C VAL A 35 3.54 -10.28 8.82
N ASN A 36 2.47 -10.51 8.04
CA ASN A 36 1.33 -9.60 7.94
C ASN A 36 0.02 -10.41 7.99
N LYS A 37 -1.12 -9.69 8.03
CA LYS A 37 -2.46 -10.28 8.07
C LYS A 37 -2.74 -11.36 7.03
N LYS A 38 -2.21 -11.21 5.81
CA LYS A 38 -2.46 -12.15 4.71
C LYS A 38 -1.78 -13.49 5.00
N HIS A 39 -0.61 -13.48 5.62
CA HIS A 39 0.09 -14.71 6.05
C HIS A 39 -0.64 -15.41 7.21
N ILE A 40 -1.15 -14.64 8.19
CA ILE A 40 -1.95 -15.19 9.30
C ILE A 40 -3.23 -15.84 8.74
N MET A 41 -3.91 -15.16 7.81
CA MET A 41 -5.09 -15.68 7.15
C MET A 41 -4.82 -16.90 6.27
N HIS A 42 -3.63 -16.98 5.67
CA HIS A 42 -3.22 -18.20 4.98
C HIS A 42 -3.11 -19.39 5.93
N ALA A 43 -2.47 -19.21 7.09
CA ALA A 43 -2.38 -20.28 8.10
C ALA A 43 -3.78 -20.73 8.57
N LEU A 44 -4.68 -19.77 8.83
CA LEU A 44 -6.08 -20.06 9.18
C LEU A 44 -6.81 -20.86 8.09
N MET A 45 -6.62 -20.46 6.83
CA MET A 45 -7.20 -21.16 5.69
C MET A 45 -6.67 -22.60 5.58
N LYS A 46 -5.36 -22.79 5.77
CA LYS A 46 -4.73 -24.13 5.72
C LYS A 46 -5.17 -25.04 6.86
N LYS A 47 -5.54 -24.47 8.01
CA LYS A 47 -6.17 -25.21 9.12
C LYS A 47 -7.68 -25.41 8.97
N GLY A 48 -8.30 -24.90 7.90
CA GLY A 48 -9.72 -25.06 7.65
C GLY A 48 -10.63 -24.13 8.45
N TYR A 49 -10.09 -23.11 9.11
CA TYR A 49 -10.91 -22.10 9.82
C TYR A 49 -11.64 -21.16 8.86
N CYS A 50 -11.17 -21.04 7.62
CA CYS A 50 -11.81 -20.27 6.56
C CYS A 50 -11.48 -20.85 5.18
N ASN A 51 -12.28 -20.48 4.18
CA ASN A 51 -12.13 -20.99 2.81
C ASN A 51 -11.29 -20.09 1.90
N SER A 52 -10.93 -18.88 2.37
CA SER A 52 -10.12 -17.94 1.60
C SER A 52 -9.35 -16.99 2.52
N VAL A 53 -8.32 -16.35 1.97
CA VAL A 53 -7.57 -15.28 2.66
C VAL A 53 -8.47 -14.07 2.96
N TYR A 54 -9.48 -13.81 2.13
CA TYR A 54 -10.41 -12.69 2.26
C TYR A 54 -11.79 -13.13 2.78
N ASP A 55 -11.78 -13.96 3.82
CA ASP A 55 -12.98 -14.41 4.53
C ASP A 55 -13.51 -13.34 5.51
N LYS A 56 -14.68 -13.56 6.12
CA LYS A 56 -15.21 -12.73 7.22
C LYS A 56 -14.20 -12.55 8.37
N LEU A 57 -13.38 -13.58 8.66
CA LEU A 57 -12.30 -13.48 9.64
C LEU A 57 -11.23 -12.43 9.28
N TYR A 58 -11.02 -12.15 7.99
CA TYR A 58 -10.09 -11.11 7.53
C TYR A 58 -10.50 -9.73 8.06
N ASN A 59 -11.79 -9.42 8.07
CA ASN A 59 -12.29 -8.13 8.57
C ASN A 59 -12.06 -7.98 10.08
N LYS A 60 -12.25 -9.07 10.83
CA LYS A 60 -11.96 -9.08 12.28
C LYS A 60 -10.48 -8.78 12.55
N LEU A 61 -9.59 -9.40 11.78
CA LEU A 61 -8.14 -9.16 11.86
C LEU A 61 -7.75 -7.74 11.48
N ILE A 62 -8.33 -7.17 10.42
CA ILE A 62 -8.06 -5.78 10.03
C ILE A 62 -8.33 -4.82 11.19
N THR A 63 -9.48 -4.96 11.85
CA THR A 63 -9.85 -4.07 12.97
C THR A 63 -8.83 -4.13 14.10
N GLN A 64 -8.32 -5.32 14.43
CA GLN A 64 -7.29 -5.47 15.47
C GLN A 64 -5.95 -4.82 15.05
N ILE A 65 -5.58 -4.89 13.77
CA ILE A 65 -4.34 -4.31 13.23
C ILE A 65 -4.39 -2.79 13.15
N HIS A 66 -5.48 -2.24 12.63
CA HIS A 66 -5.61 -0.79 12.47
C HIS A 66 -5.50 -0.05 13.81
N ASN A 67 -5.89 -0.70 14.91
CA ASN A 67 -5.78 -0.13 16.25
C ASN A 67 -4.35 -0.21 16.84
N THR A 68 -3.43 -0.95 16.23
CA THR A 68 -2.11 -1.27 16.81
C THR A 68 -0.94 -0.80 15.95
N GLU A 69 -1.12 -0.64 14.64
CA GLU A 69 -0.04 -0.18 13.75
C GLU A 69 0.26 1.31 13.90
N LYS A 70 1.52 1.61 14.18
CA LYS A 70 2.07 2.97 14.08
C LYS A 70 2.67 3.15 12.69
N TYR A 71 2.15 4.13 11.97
CA TYR A 71 2.70 4.58 10.70
C TYR A 71 3.59 5.80 10.91
N VAL A 72 4.49 6.04 9.96
CA VAL A 72 5.23 7.30 9.90
C VAL A 72 4.30 8.43 9.50
N GLU A 73 4.57 9.64 9.99
CA GLU A 73 3.86 10.84 9.56
C GLU A 73 4.04 11.05 8.05
N VAL A 74 2.98 11.52 7.37
CA VAL A 74 2.98 11.66 5.91
C VAL A 74 4.09 12.59 5.44
N GLU A 75 4.33 13.70 6.14
CA GLU A 75 5.43 14.61 5.81
C GLU A 75 6.80 13.93 5.91
N ALA A 76 7.02 13.13 6.95
CA ALA A 76 8.26 12.38 7.12
C ALA A 76 8.45 11.34 6.00
N ALA A 77 7.38 10.67 5.57
CA ALA A 77 7.43 9.74 4.44
C ALA A 77 7.78 10.46 3.13
N ILE A 78 7.11 11.57 2.83
CA ILE A 78 7.35 12.37 1.62
C ILE A 78 8.80 12.88 1.62
N ARG A 79 9.26 13.50 2.71
CA ARG A 79 10.63 14.00 2.84
C ARG A 79 11.65 12.89 2.76
N GLY A 80 11.39 11.73 3.37
CA GLY A 80 12.27 10.57 3.29
C GLY A 80 12.50 10.10 1.85
N ILE A 81 11.43 10.03 1.05
CA ILE A 81 11.53 9.69 -0.38
C ILE A 81 12.32 10.75 -1.15
N ILE A 82 12.02 12.03 -0.95
CA ILE A 82 12.72 13.13 -1.62
C ILE A 82 14.21 13.12 -1.27
N ASN A 83 14.55 12.97 0.00
CA ASN A 83 15.94 12.94 0.50
C ASN A 83 16.73 11.74 -0.02
N ALA A 84 16.06 10.66 -0.41
CA ALA A 84 16.65 9.54 -1.12
C ALA A 84 16.79 9.78 -2.64
N GLY A 85 16.40 10.96 -3.14
CA GLY A 85 16.36 11.31 -4.56
C GLY A 85 15.16 10.73 -5.30
N GLY A 86 14.19 10.13 -4.61
CA GLY A 86 13.00 9.52 -5.20
C GLY A 86 11.87 10.51 -5.45
N VAL A 87 10.76 10.02 -6.00
CA VAL A 87 9.54 10.80 -6.30
C VAL A 87 8.39 10.28 -5.43
N PRO A 88 7.84 11.09 -4.51
CA PRO A 88 6.70 10.68 -3.69
C PRO A 88 5.42 10.64 -4.53
N VAL A 89 4.76 9.47 -4.55
CA VAL A 89 3.52 9.21 -5.30
C VAL A 89 2.43 8.75 -4.33
N LEU A 90 1.24 9.34 -4.42
CA LEU A 90 0.08 8.91 -3.65
C LEU A 90 -0.52 7.65 -4.27
N ALA A 91 -0.33 6.51 -3.63
CA ALA A 91 -0.85 5.22 -4.08
C ALA A 91 -2.37 5.09 -3.84
N HIS A 92 -3.05 4.55 -4.85
CA HIS A 92 -4.46 4.14 -4.92
C HIS A 92 -5.43 4.96 -4.04
N PRO A 93 -5.50 6.30 -4.20
CA PRO A 93 -6.33 7.16 -3.34
C PRO A 93 -7.83 6.83 -3.42
N GLY A 94 -8.30 6.16 -4.48
CA GLY A 94 -9.68 5.69 -4.59
C GLY A 94 -10.06 4.63 -3.57
N VAL A 95 -9.10 3.93 -2.97
CA VAL A 95 -9.37 2.96 -1.89
C VAL A 95 -9.65 3.68 -0.56
N PHE A 96 -8.93 4.77 -0.28
CA PHE A 96 -9.02 5.49 0.99
C PHE A 96 -9.89 6.75 0.94
N LYS A 97 -10.28 7.19 -0.26
CA LYS A 97 -11.05 8.42 -0.52
C LYS A 97 -10.44 9.66 0.14
N ASN A 98 -9.11 9.70 0.22
CA ASN A 98 -8.35 10.71 0.97
C ASN A 98 -7.99 11.96 0.12
N TYR A 99 -8.74 12.20 -0.95
CA TYR A 99 -8.51 13.27 -1.92
C TYR A 99 -8.43 14.68 -1.30
N GLY A 100 -9.17 14.93 -0.22
CA GLY A 100 -9.19 16.23 0.45
C GLY A 100 -7.86 16.66 1.06
N SER A 101 -6.93 15.72 1.28
CA SER A 101 -5.61 16.00 1.86
C SER A 101 -4.53 16.29 0.83
N ILE A 102 -4.82 16.14 -0.47
CA ILE A 102 -3.82 16.24 -1.55
C ILE A 102 -3.17 17.63 -1.59
N SER A 103 -3.92 18.71 -1.33
CA SER A 103 -3.37 20.07 -1.29
C SER A 103 -2.29 20.23 -0.22
N ILE A 104 -2.54 19.66 0.96
CA ILE A 104 -1.60 19.66 2.09
C ILE A 104 -0.38 18.80 1.76
N TRP A 105 -0.57 17.61 1.20
CA TRP A 105 0.56 16.76 0.82
C TRP A 105 1.38 17.34 -0.32
N LYS A 106 0.75 18.08 -1.24
CA LYS A 106 1.46 18.84 -2.28
C LYS A 106 2.38 19.90 -1.66
N SER A 107 1.91 20.66 -0.66
CA SER A 107 2.76 21.64 0.02
C SER A 107 3.90 20.98 0.82
N MET A 108 3.75 19.71 1.21
CA MET A 108 4.81 18.89 1.83
C MET A 108 5.79 18.29 0.81
N GLY A 109 5.52 18.36 -0.49
CA GLY A 109 6.39 17.85 -1.55
C GLY A 109 5.88 16.61 -2.29
N LEU A 110 4.58 16.27 -2.23
CA LEU A 110 4.00 15.24 -3.08
C LEU A 110 4.16 15.58 -4.57
N GLN A 111 4.53 14.59 -5.39
CA GLN A 111 4.93 14.81 -6.78
C GLN A 111 4.18 13.96 -7.81
N GLY A 112 3.51 12.88 -7.38
CA GLY A 112 2.68 12.06 -8.24
C GLY A 112 1.43 11.52 -7.54
N ILE A 113 0.53 10.96 -8.34
CA ILE A 113 -0.72 10.34 -7.91
C ILE A 113 -1.02 9.14 -8.80
N GLU A 114 -1.42 8.03 -8.19
CA GLU A 114 -1.85 6.85 -8.93
C GLU A 114 -3.25 7.06 -9.48
N VAL A 115 -3.38 7.02 -10.80
CA VAL A 115 -4.64 7.15 -11.54
C VAL A 115 -5.11 5.78 -12.00
N GLU A 116 -4.26 5.02 -12.69
CA GLU A 116 -4.59 3.71 -13.25
C GLU A 116 -4.34 2.61 -12.21
N HIS A 117 -5.42 2.12 -11.62
CA HIS A 117 -5.37 1.07 -10.61
C HIS A 117 -6.65 0.21 -10.68
N PRO A 118 -6.58 -1.13 -10.51
CA PRO A 118 -7.75 -2.01 -10.71
C PRO A 118 -8.88 -1.76 -9.72
N SER A 119 -8.55 -1.27 -8.52
CA SER A 119 -9.54 -0.93 -7.49
C SER A 119 -10.13 0.49 -7.62
N HIS A 120 -9.76 1.26 -8.64
CA HIS A 120 -10.36 2.58 -8.90
C HIS A 120 -11.61 2.45 -9.77
N SER A 121 -12.72 3.04 -9.32
CA SER A 121 -13.87 3.24 -10.20
C SER A 121 -13.58 4.29 -11.28
N ILE A 122 -14.48 4.42 -12.24
CA ILE A 122 -14.40 5.49 -13.26
C ILE A 122 -14.36 6.87 -12.59
N GLU A 123 -15.14 7.06 -11.52
CA GLU A 123 -15.19 8.29 -10.73
C GLU A 123 -13.88 8.54 -9.99
N ASP A 124 -13.27 7.49 -9.43
CA ASP A 124 -11.95 7.61 -8.79
C ASP A 124 -10.89 8.05 -9.80
N LYS A 125 -10.84 7.41 -10.98
CA LYS A 125 -9.89 7.79 -12.03
C LYS A 125 -10.13 9.24 -12.48
N LYS A 126 -11.39 9.69 -12.59
CA LYS A 126 -11.73 11.10 -12.90
C LYS A 126 -11.25 12.06 -11.82
N LEU A 127 -11.46 11.75 -10.54
CA LEU A 127 -10.99 12.58 -9.43
C LEU A 127 -9.47 12.65 -9.38
N CYS A 128 -8.78 11.52 -9.56
CA CYS A 128 -7.32 11.48 -9.61
C CYS A 128 -6.79 12.40 -10.73
N ARG A 129 -7.36 12.31 -11.94
CA ARG A 129 -6.99 13.20 -13.06
C ARG A 129 -7.34 14.66 -12.82
N TYR A 130 -8.43 14.96 -12.11
CA TYR A 130 -8.72 16.33 -11.71
C TYR A 130 -7.62 16.90 -10.80
N PHE A 131 -7.20 16.13 -9.79
CA PHE A 131 -6.17 16.57 -8.84
C PHE A 131 -4.77 16.58 -9.43
N SER A 132 -4.44 15.66 -10.34
CA SER A 132 -3.16 15.68 -11.05
C SER A 132 -2.99 16.96 -11.85
N ASN A 133 -4.00 17.32 -12.65
CA ASN A 133 -3.99 18.55 -13.44
C ASN A 133 -3.98 19.80 -12.55
N LYS A 134 -4.76 19.80 -11.47
CA LYS A 134 -4.83 20.95 -10.55
C LYS A 134 -3.52 21.24 -9.82
N TYR A 135 -2.77 20.20 -9.45
CA TYR A 135 -1.57 20.33 -8.61
C TYR A 135 -0.26 19.95 -9.30
N ASP A 136 -0.29 19.79 -10.62
CA ASP A 136 0.85 19.36 -11.44
C ASP A 136 1.52 18.11 -10.84
N LEU A 137 0.72 17.06 -10.64
CA LEU A 137 1.19 15.76 -10.17
C LEU A 137 1.36 14.82 -11.36
N ILE A 138 2.44 14.05 -11.35
CA ILE A 138 2.68 13.01 -12.34
C ILE A 138 1.64 11.91 -12.13
N GLU A 139 0.87 11.60 -13.16
CA GLU A 139 -0.06 10.48 -13.17
C GLU A 139 0.71 9.17 -13.26
N THR A 140 0.42 8.23 -12.37
CA THR A 140 1.03 6.89 -12.37
C THR A 140 -0.05 5.81 -12.35
N GLY A 141 0.37 4.56 -12.36
CA GLY A 141 -0.52 3.43 -12.22
C GLY A 141 0.23 2.16 -11.87
N GLY A 142 -0.53 1.16 -11.45
CA GLY A 142 0.02 -0.07 -10.91
C GLY A 142 -1.10 -1.09 -10.72
N SER A 143 -0.74 -2.38 -10.87
CA SER A 143 -1.69 -3.47 -10.67
C SER A 143 -1.97 -3.78 -9.19
N ASP A 144 -1.11 -3.29 -8.29
CA ASP A 144 -1.05 -3.72 -6.88
C ASP A 144 -1.10 -5.25 -6.74
N PHE A 145 -0.38 -5.95 -7.64
CA PHE A 145 -0.49 -7.39 -7.79
C PHE A 145 0.14 -8.12 -6.60
N HIS A 146 -0.64 -9.02 -6.00
CA HIS A 146 -0.25 -9.79 -4.81
C HIS A 146 -0.44 -11.31 -5.00
N GLY A 147 -0.62 -11.79 -6.24
CA GLY A 147 -0.88 -13.20 -6.52
C GLY A 147 -2.08 -13.74 -5.75
N MET A 148 -1.93 -14.91 -5.11
CA MET A 148 -2.98 -15.52 -4.27
C MET A 148 -3.40 -14.65 -3.06
N TYR A 149 -2.61 -13.63 -2.72
CA TYR A 149 -2.85 -12.68 -1.64
C TYR A 149 -3.41 -11.35 -2.13
N GLY A 150 -3.86 -11.25 -3.37
CA GLY A 150 -4.58 -10.10 -3.91
C GLY A 150 -6.09 -10.27 -3.84
N LYS A 151 -6.84 -9.19 -3.55
CA LYS A 151 -8.30 -9.18 -3.73
C LYS A 151 -8.68 -9.14 -5.20
N ASN A 152 -7.89 -8.37 -5.94
CA ASN A 152 -8.01 -8.15 -7.38
C ASN A 152 -7.63 -9.44 -8.10
N LYS A 153 -8.44 -9.83 -9.08
CA LYS A 153 -8.18 -11.00 -9.94
C LYS A 153 -7.33 -10.63 -11.14
N GLU A 154 -7.15 -9.34 -11.37
CA GLU A 154 -6.34 -8.79 -12.43
C GLU A 154 -4.86 -9.17 -12.23
N GLY A 155 -4.21 -9.55 -13.32
CA GLY A 155 -2.82 -9.99 -13.32
C GLY A 155 -1.81 -8.84 -13.22
N LEU A 156 -0.53 -9.18 -13.12
CA LEU A 156 0.55 -8.22 -13.28
C LEU A 156 0.46 -7.53 -14.65
N GLY A 157 0.60 -6.20 -14.70
CA GLY A 157 0.52 -5.43 -15.95
C GLY A 157 -0.90 -5.23 -16.49
N CYS A 158 -1.93 -5.37 -15.66
CA CYS A 158 -3.33 -5.17 -16.06
C CYS A 158 -3.73 -3.72 -16.30
N GLU A 159 -2.99 -2.76 -15.74
CA GLU A 159 -3.20 -1.33 -16.00
C GLU A 159 -2.17 -0.85 -17.02
N ASN A 160 -2.62 -0.05 -17.97
CA ASN A 160 -1.78 0.54 -19.00
C ASN A 160 -1.46 1.99 -18.65
N LEU A 161 -0.19 2.34 -18.71
CA LEU A 161 0.28 3.73 -18.65
C LEU A 161 1.09 4.03 -19.90
N GLU A 162 1.04 5.29 -20.30
CA GLU A 162 1.96 5.79 -21.31
C GLU A 162 3.40 5.69 -20.80
N LEU A 163 4.31 5.21 -21.66
CA LEU A 163 5.73 5.03 -21.31
C LEU A 163 6.40 6.35 -20.90
N ASP A 164 5.85 7.49 -21.34
CA ASP A 164 6.33 8.83 -20.98
C ASP A 164 6.27 9.10 -19.48
N THR A 165 5.40 8.40 -18.74
CA THR A 165 5.25 8.51 -17.28
C THR A 165 6.54 8.14 -16.57
N VAL A 166 7.21 7.08 -17.04
CA VAL A 166 8.51 6.66 -16.49
C VAL A 166 9.56 7.75 -16.71
N GLU A 167 9.54 8.40 -17.87
CA GLU A 167 10.48 9.48 -18.17
C GLU A 167 10.20 10.73 -17.31
N LYS A 168 8.93 11.11 -17.15
CA LYS A 168 8.52 12.18 -16.22
C LYS A 168 9.01 11.92 -14.80
N LEU A 169 8.88 10.68 -14.31
CA LEU A 169 9.38 10.28 -12.99
C LEU A 169 10.91 10.36 -12.89
N LYS A 170 11.64 9.90 -13.92
CA LYS A 170 13.11 10.01 -13.96
C LYS A 170 13.57 11.47 -13.92
N ILE A 171 12.99 12.33 -14.77
CA ILE A 171 13.30 13.76 -14.79
C ILE A 171 13.05 14.37 -13.40
N ARG A 172 11.91 14.07 -12.78
CA ARG A 172 11.58 14.58 -11.44
C ARG A 172 12.55 14.06 -10.37
N SER A 173 12.98 12.80 -10.45
CA SER A 173 13.99 12.22 -9.57
C SER A 173 15.35 12.94 -9.70
N GLU A 174 15.80 13.22 -10.92
CA GLU A 174 17.04 13.97 -11.14
C GLU A 174 16.97 15.40 -10.58
N LEU A 175 15.84 16.09 -10.77
CA LEU A 175 15.61 17.40 -10.16
C LEU A 175 15.68 17.36 -8.63
N ASN A 176 15.09 16.34 -8.00
CA ASN A 176 15.17 16.17 -6.55
C ASN A 176 16.63 15.99 -6.09
N LYS A 177 17.42 15.16 -6.80
CA LYS A 177 18.85 14.96 -6.50
C LYS A 177 19.68 16.24 -6.67
N ILE A 178 19.39 17.05 -7.68
CA ILE A 178 20.08 18.33 -7.91
C ILE A 178 19.78 19.29 -6.75
N ASN A 179 18.50 19.43 -6.38
CA ASN A 179 18.09 20.33 -5.30
C ASN A 179 18.69 19.93 -3.93
N LEU A 180 18.90 18.63 -3.69
CA LEU A 180 19.58 18.16 -2.47
C LEU A 180 21.06 18.54 -2.42
N LYS A 181 21.74 18.67 -3.57
CA LYS A 181 23.16 19.06 -3.63
C LYS A 181 23.38 20.57 -3.52
N ALA A 182 22.30 21.35 -3.69
CA ALA A 182 22.33 22.81 -3.64
C ALA A 182 22.13 23.37 -2.21
N ILE A 183 21.95 22.49 -1.22
CA ILE A 183 21.78 22.78 0.21
C ILE A 183 23.02 22.30 0.96
#